data_AF-A0A815VJV3-F1
#
_entry.id   AF-A0A815VJV3-F1
#
_cell.length_a   1.000
_cell.length_b   1.000
_cell.length_c   1.000
_cell.angle_alpha   90.00
_cell.angle_beta   90.00
_cell.angle_gamma   90.00
#
_symmetry.space_group_name_H-M   'P 1'
#
loop_
_entity.id
_entity.type
_entity.pdbx_description
1 polymer ?
#
loop_
_entity_poly.entity_id
_entity_poly.type
_entity_poly.pdbx_seq_one_letter_code
_entity_poly.pdbx_strand_id
1 'polypeptide(L)'
;MEKIIVMLYILPKNNEFSTIKSKLFIGSLWKQLSHPPANFLTQVGYQWRSADGSGNNLAFPDIGKSGQTYVQNCRSKRSPTNDLPDPGLVFDELLRRCPDKDALFKKSESLISSNFFYFATLITHDLFNTDPIDKSINTTTTYLDLSPLYGWTKAMQDSIRTDTNGLLKSDQFVDTRFWIPPVGVTAFLVLFSRNHNYLAENLLKIDETSRFSSLKDQQRDEALFQTARLINQRTYVNIIIHDYLRVIFGINRVEN
;
A
#
# COMPACT_ATOMS: atom_id res chain seq x y z
N MET A 1 -23.68 -11.71 25.23
CA MET A 1 -23.23 -10.46 24.57
C MET A 1 -24.32 -9.82 23.73
N GLU A 2 -25.03 -10.58 22.90
CA GLU A 2 -26.08 -10.09 22.00
C GLU A 2 -27.15 -9.21 22.66
N LYS A 3 -27.69 -9.60 23.83
CA LYS A 3 -28.67 -8.81 24.58
C LYS A 3 -28.14 -7.45 25.08
N ILE A 4 -26.83 -7.33 25.35
CA ILE A 4 -26.19 -6.07 25.79
C ILE A 4 -25.94 -5.14 24.58
N ILE A 5 -25.58 -5.72 23.44
CA ILE A 5 -25.37 -5.01 22.17
C ILE A 5 -26.69 -4.40 21.66
N VAL A 6 -27.77 -5.19 21.67
CA VAL A 6 -29.11 -4.71 21.32
C VAL A 6 -29.57 -3.60 22.26
N MET A 7 -29.29 -3.71 23.56
CA MET A 7 -29.66 -2.71 24.55
C MET A 7 -28.87 -1.40 24.41
N LEU A 8 -27.57 -1.45 24.05
CA LEU A 8 -26.75 -0.28 23.74
C LEU A 8 -27.21 0.44 22.46
N TYR A 9 -27.77 -0.30 21.51
CA TYR A 9 -28.30 0.25 20.26
C TYR A 9 -29.64 0.99 20.45
N ILE A 10 -30.45 0.56 21.42
CA ILE A 10 -31.79 1.12 21.70
C ILE A 10 -31.73 2.38 22.58
N LEU A 11 -30.65 2.60 23.33
CA LEU A 11 -30.56 3.72 24.27
C LEU A 11 -30.18 5.05 23.59
N PRO A 12 -30.85 6.17 23.95
CA PRO A 12 -30.56 7.49 23.37
C PRO A 12 -29.14 7.97 23.71
N LYS A 13 -28.46 8.60 22.75
CA LYS A 13 -27.03 8.95 22.77
C LYS A 13 -26.58 9.87 23.92
N ASN A 14 -27.50 10.56 24.61
CA ASN A 14 -27.19 11.63 25.57
C ASN A 14 -27.54 11.28 27.03
N ASN A 15 -27.44 10.01 27.44
CA ASN A 15 -27.69 9.62 28.83
C ASN A 15 -26.40 9.13 29.50
N GLU A 16 -26.02 9.70 30.65
CA GLU A 16 -24.79 9.36 31.40
C GLU A 16 -24.69 7.86 31.73
N PHE A 17 -25.84 7.21 31.95
CA PHE A 17 -25.94 5.76 32.16
C PHE A 17 -25.48 4.93 30.95
N SER A 18 -25.62 5.45 29.73
CA SER A 18 -25.15 4.79 28.50
C SER A 18 -23.62 4.76 28.45
N THR A 19 -22.98 5.86 28.85
CA THR A 19 -21.52 5.98 28.89
C THR A 19 -20.87 5.00 29.88
N ILE A 20 -21.46 4.86 31.08
CA ILE A 20 -20.95 3.94 32.11
C ILE A 20 -21.07 2.48 31.65
N LYS A 21 -22.22 2.11 31.07
CA LYS A 21 -22.46 0.73 30.58
C LYS A 21 -21.61 0.41 29.36
N SER A 22 -21.40 1.37 28.46
CA SER A 22 -20.48 1.22 27.33
C SER A 22 -19.05 0.98 27.82
N LYS A 23 -18.56 1.75 28.80
CA LYS A 23 -17.24 1.53 29.41
C LYS A 23 -17.11 0.16 30.08
N LEU A 24 -18.14 -0.32 30.78
CA LEU A 24 -18.15 -1.66 31.37
C LEU A 24 -18.15 -2.77 30.30
N PHE A 25 -18.90 -2.59 29.22
CA PHE A 25 -18.94 -3.52 28.10
C PHE A 25 -17.60 -3.59 27.35
N ILE A 26 -17.02 -2.42 27.02
CA ILE A 26 -15.69 -2.31 26.41
C ILE A 26 -14.63 -2.90 27.34
N GLY A 27 -14.70 -2.63 28.65
CA GLY A 27 -13.78 -3.20 29.63
C GLY A 27 -13.91 -4.73 29.78
N SER A 28 -15.09 -5.29 29.57
CA SER A 28 -15.31 -6.74 29.57
C SER A 28 -14.74 -7.40 28.31
N LEU A 29 -14.98 -6.81 27.12
CA LEU A 29 -14.37 -7.22 25.85
C LEU A 29 -12.84 -7.12 25.91
N TRP A 30 -12.32 -6.04 26.49
CA TRP A 30 -10.90 -5.85 26.73
C TRP A 30 -10.33 -6.96 27.61
N LYS A 31 -10.99 -7.35 28.69
CA LYS A 31 -10.49 -8.43 29.56
C LYS A 31 -10.59 -9.84 28.94
N GLN A 32 -11.40 -10.02 27.89
CA GLN A 32 -11.53 -11.29 27.17
C GLN A 32 -10.43 -11.51 26.13
N LEU A 33 -9.73 -10.46 25.73
CA LEU A 33 -8.57 -10.55 24.86
C LEU A 33 -7.31 -10.65 25.72
N SER A 34 -6.37 -11.50 25.33
CA SER A 34 -5.04 -11.57 25.95
C SER A 34 -4.25 -10.30 25.64
N HIS A 35 -3.82 -9.56 26.67
CA HIS A 35 -3.14 -8.27 26.54
C HIS A 35 -1.79 -8.24 27.27
N PRO A 36 -0.66 -8.24 26.55
CA PRO A 36 -0.45 -8.66 25.16
C PRO A 36 -0.51 -10.20 25.03
N PRO A 37 -0.75 -10.79 23.85
CA PRO A 37 -0.47 -12.21 23.62
C PRO A 37 1.01 -12.47 23.93
N ALA A 38 1.33 -13.46 24.78
CA ALA A 38 2.69 -13.72 25.25
C ALA A 38 3.73 -13.89 24.12
N ASN A 39 3.28 -14.26 22.92
CA ASN A 39 4.13 -14.45 21.74
C ASN A 39 4.51 -13.14 21.01
N PHE A 40 3.87 -12.00 21.32
CA PHE A 40 4.21 -10.74 20.67
C PHE A 40 5.60 -10.22 21.08
N LEU A 41 6.05 -10.55 22.29
CA LEU A 41 7.34 -10.11 22.85
C LEU A 41 8.52 -11.04 22.47
N THR A 42 8.27 -12.30 22.13
CA THR A 42 9.29 -13.21 21.57
C THR A 42 9.35 -13.17 20.03
N GLN A 43 8.33 -12.63 19.36
CA GLN A 43 8.30 -12.34 17.91
C GLN A 43 8.83 -10.94 17.54
N VAL A 44 9.44 -10.21 18.48
CA VAL A 44 10.06 -8.87 18.31
C VAL A 44 11.30 -8.89 17.39
N GLY A 45 11.49 -9.98 16.63
CA GLY A 45 12.44 -10.07 15.52
C GLY A 45 12.00 -9.36 14.24
N TYR A 46 10.71 -9.01 14.09
CA TYR A 46 10.19 -8.28 12.92
C TYR A 46 9.77 -6.85 13.28
N GLN A 47 10.73 -5.97 13.57
CA GLN A 47 10.43 -4.53 13.77
C GLN A 47 9.99 -3.83 12.48
N TRP A 48 10.35 -4.40 11.33
CA TRP A 48 10.16 -3.78 10.02
C TRP A 48 9.61 -4.78 9.02
N ARG A 49 9.01 -4.26 7.94
CA ARG A 49 8.55 -5.09 6.82
C ARG A 49 9.76 -5.68 6.10
N SER A 50 9.72 -6.98 5.85
CA SER A 50 10.68 -7.65 4.96
C SER A 50 10.67 -7.01 3.56
N ALA A 51 11.74 -7.24 2.80
CA ALA A 51 11.86 -6.72 1.45
C ALA A 51 10.84 -7.38 0.51
N ASP A 52 10.60 -8.68 0.68
CA ASP A 52 9.70 -9.50 -0.14
C ASP A 52 8.26 -9.53 0.38
N GLY A 53 7.94 -8.81 1.45
CA GLY A 53 6.61 -8.79 2.06
C GLY A 53 6.28 -9.99 2.95
N SER A 54 7.17 -10.97 3.06
CA SER A 54 6.99 -12.13 3.94
C SER A 54 6.89 -11.76 5.43
N GLY A 55 6.23 -12.61 6.23
CA GLY A 55 6.14 -12.44 7.69
C GLY A 55 5.20 -11.32 8.14
N ASN A 56 4.47 -10.68 7.23
CA ASN A 56 3.48 -9.66 7.55
C ASN A 56 2.25 -10.27 8.25
N ASN A 57 1.81 -11.46 7.80
CA ASN A 57 0.91 -12.31 8.56
C ASN A 57 1.71 -13.36 9.34
N LEU A 58 1.66 -13.30 10.67
CA LEU A 58 2.45 -14.18 11.55
C LEU A 58 1.99 -15.66 11.51
N ALA A 59 0.72 -15.91 11.21
CA ALA A 59 0.18 -17.27 11.08
C ALA A 59 0.48 -17.88 9.71
N PHE A 60 0.53 -17.04 8.67
CA PHE A 60 0.77 -17.43 7.29
C PHE A 60 1.81 -16.51 6.64
N PRO A 61 3.12 -16.76 6.89
CA PRO A 61 4.19 -15.84 6.51
C PRO A 61 4.32 -15.54 5.01
N ASP A 62 3.86 -16.43 4.13
CA ASP A 62 3.93 -16.23 2.69
C ASP A 62 2.72 -15.46 2.11
N ILE A 63 1.70 -15.12 2.91
CA ILE A 63 0.60 -14.28 2.42
C ILE A 63 1.16 -12.92 1.96
N GLY A 64 0.80 -12.51 0.75
CA GLY A 64 1.17 -11.22 0.18
C GLY A 64 2.65 -11.04 -0.16
N LYS A 65 3.47 -12.08 0.06
CA LYS A 65 4.87 -12.12 -0.34
C LYS A 65 5.02 -12.07 -1.86
N SER A 66 6.14 -11.54 -2.34
CA SER A 66 6.50 -11.60 -3.75
C SER A 66 6.73 -13.03 -4.25
N GLY A 67 6.45 -13.26 -5.53
CA GLY A 67 6.55 -14.57 -6.17
C GLY A 67 5.43 -15.55 -5.82
N GLN A 68 4.31 -15.06 -5.27
CA GLN A 68 3.15 -15.89 -4.93
C GLN A 68 2.08 -15.85 -6.01
N THR A 69 1.22 -16.87 -6.03
CA THR A 69 0.10 -16.94 -6.98
C THR A 69 -0.99 -15.92 -6.65
N TYR A 70 -1.61 -15.35 -7.67
CA TYR A 70 -2.81 -14.52 -7.51
C TYR A 70 -3.96 -15.29 -6.88
N VAL A 71 -4.67 -14.63 -5.96
CA VAL A 71 -5.93 -15.16 -5.42
C VAL A 71 -7.02 -15.06 -6.47
N GLN A 72 -7.73 -16.17 -6.70
CA GLN A 72 -8.91 -16.20 -7.56
C GLN A 72 -10.19 -16.08 -6.72
N ASN A 73 -10.88 -14.95 -6.82
CA ASN A 73 -12.13 -14.71 -6.10
C ASN A 73 -13.34 -15.44 -6.72
N CYS A 74 -13.25 -15.78 -8.00
CA CYS A 74 -14.32 -16.43 -8.75
C CYS A 74 -13.76 -17.64 -9.49
N ARG A 75 -14.51 -18.75 -9.51
CA ARG A 75 -14.21 -19.93 -10.35
C ARG A 75 -15.03 -19.88 -11.63
N SER A 76 -14.40 -20.15 -12.77
CA SER A 76 -15.14 -20.35 -14.02
C SER A 76 -16.10 -21.52 -13.88
N LYS A 77 -17.37 -21.31 -14.25
CA LYS A 77 -18.39 -22.36 -14.33
C LYS A 77 -18.55 -22.92 -15.75
N ARG A 78 -17.87 -22.32 -16.73
CA ARG A 78 -17.94 -22.71 -18.14
C ARG A 78 -16.65 -23.40 -18.54
N SER A 79 -16.76 -24.43 -19.37
CA SER A 79 -15.60 -25.01 -20.05
C SER A 79 -14.92 -23.93 -20.90
N PRO A 80 -13.58 -23.89 -20.96
CA PRO A 80 -12.87 -22.99 -21.86
C PRO A 80 -13.34 -23.25 -23.30
N THR A 81 -13.75 -22.20 -24.01
CA THR A 81 -14.14 -22.27 -25.42
C THR A 81 -13.10 -21.55 -26.26
N ASN A 82 -12.71 -22.14 -27.38
CA ASN A 82 -11.83 -21.45 -28.34
C ASN A 82 -12.61 -20.54 -29.31
N ASP A 83 -13.95 -20.58 -29.31
CA ASP A 83 -14.83 -19.74 -30.14
C ASP A 83 -15.02 -18.31 -29.59
N LEU A 84 -13.97 -17.71 -29.03
CA LEU A 84 -14.00 -16.31 -28.62
C LEU A 84 -13.76 -15.40 -29.84
N PRO A 85 -14.40 -14.22 -29.93
CA PRO A 85 -14.10 -13.24 -30.96
C PRO A 85 -12.62 -12.85 -30.93
N ASP A 86 -12.09 -12.48 -32.10
CA ASP A 86 -10.72 -11.96 -32.20
C ASP A 86 -10.53 -10.73 -31.28
N PRO A 87 -9.50 -10.70 -30.41
CA PRO A 87 -9.26 -9.58 -29.51
C PRO A 87 -9.01 -8.25 -30.23
N GLY A 88 -8.41 -8.29 -31.43
CA GLY A 88 -8.19 -7.10 -32.25
C GLY A 88 -9.51 -6.52 -32.74
N LEU A 89 -10.40 -7.36 -33.26
CA LEU A 89 -11.75 -6.96 -33.65
C LEU A 89 -12.55 -6.36 -32.48
N VAL A 90 -12.50 -6.97 -31.30
CA VAL A 90 -13.15 -6.42 -30.09
C VAL A 90 -12.60 -5.05 -29.74
N PHE A 91 -11.28 -4.86 -29.83
CA PHE A 91 -10.67 -3.56 -29.59
C PHE A 91 -11.13 -2.51 -30.61
N ASP A 92 -11.03 -2.81 -31.90
CA ASP A 92 -11.34 -1.86 -32.97
C ASP A 92 -12.81 -1.45 -33.00
N GLU A 93 -13.72 -2.38 -32.73
CA GLU A 93 -15.17 -2.13 -32.78
C GLU A 93 -15.71 -1.50 -31.48
N LEU A 94 -15.14 -1.82 -30.31
CA LEU A 94 -15.73 -1.43 -29.01
C LEU A 94 -14.87 -0.50 -28.15
N LEU A 95 -13.53 -0.59 -28.23
CA LEU A 95 -12.62 0.12 -27.30
C LEU A 95 -11.84 1.25 -27.96
N ARG A 96 -11.57 1.15 -29.27
CA ARG A 96 -10.87 2.18 -30.02
C ARG A 96 -11.70 3.46 -30.03
N ARG A 97 -11.03 4.57 -29.75
CA ARG A 97 -11.65 5.91 -29.86
C ARG A 97 -11.95 6.19 -31.34
N CYS A 98 -13.24 6.25 -31.73
CA CYS A 98 -13.67 6.45 -33.11
C CYS A 98 -13.29 7.84 -33.67
N PRO A 99 -12.50 7.93 -34.75
CA PRO A 99 -12.16 9.22 -35.36
C PRO A 99 -13.34 9.92 -36.04
N ASP A 100 -14.27 9.15 -36.62
CA ASP A 100 -15.25 9.65 -37.60
C ASP A 100 -16.58 10.14 -36.99
N LYS A 101 -16.73 10.09 -35.66
CA LYS A 101 -17.96 10.43 -34.94
C LYS A 101 -17.72 11.55 -33.93
N ASP A 102 -17.16 12.71 -34.31
CA ASP A 102 -16.94 13.83 -33.38
C ASP A 102 -16.41 13.40 -31.99
N ALA A 103 -15.61 12.32 -31.90
CA ALA A 103 -15.25 11.69 -30.64
C ALA A 103 -14.03 12.40 -30.06
N LEU A 104 -14.21 13.72 -29.90
CA LEU A 104 -13.42 14.56 -29.04
C LEU A 104 -13.25 13.83 -27.71
N PHE A 105 -12.06 13.95 -27.13
CA PHE A 105 -11.80 13.53 -25.76
C PHE A 105 -12.99 13.89 -24.87
N LYS A 106 -13.72 12.88 -24.38
CA LYS A 106 -14.79 13.12 -23.40
C LYS A 106 -14.13 13.34 -22.05
N LYS A 107 -14.02 14.60 -21.65
CA LYS A 107 -13.52 14.96 -20.32
C LYS A 107 -14.41 14.34 -19.25
N SER A 108 -13.80 13.87 -18.17
CA SER A 108 -14.55 13.42 -16.99
C SER A 108 -15.42 14.55 -16.45
N GLU A 109 -16.71 14.26 -16.21
CA GLU A 109 -17.66 15.21 -15.63
C GLU A 109 -17.28 15.60 -14.19
N SER A 110 -16.59 14.71 -13.48
CA SER A 110 -16.05 14.93 -12.13
C SER A 110 -14.76 15.77 -12.09
N LEU A 111 -14.30 16.30 -13.22
CA LEU A 111 -13.14 17.20 -13.33
C LEU A 111 -11.85 16.65 -12.68
N ILE A 112 -11.66 15.33 -12.73
CA ILE A 112 -10.50 14.64 -12.15
C ILE A 112 -9.21 15.05 -12.90
N SER A 113 -8.19 15.43 -12.14
CA SER A 113 -6.85 15.73 -12.65
C SER A 113 -6.13 14.48 -13.17
N SER A 114 -5.28 14.62 -14.19
CA SER A 114 -4.41 13.54 -14.68
C SER A 114 -3.53 12.92 -13.59
N ASN A 115 -3.22 13.67 -12.54
CA ASN A 115 -2.48 13.17 -11.37
C ASN A 115 -3.17 11.96 -10.73
N PHE A 116 -4.50 11.88 -10.78
CA PHE A 116 -5.24 10.71 -10.31
C PHE A 116 -4.85 9.44 -11.08
N PHE A 117 -4.78 9.53 -12.41
CA PHE A 117 -4.40 8.39 -13.25
C PHE A 117 -2.92 8.05 -13.10
N TYR A 118 -2.06 9.05 -12.91
CA TYR A 118 -0.64 8.78 -12.63
C TYR A 118 -0.46 8.03 -11.31
N PHE A 119 -1.18 8.45 -10.26
CA PHE A 119 -1.14 7.79 -8.96
C PHE A 119 -1.80 6.40 -9.02
N ALA A 120 -2.86 6.22 -9.81
CA ALA A 120 -3.47 4.91 -10.09
C ALA A 120 -2.47 3.94 -10.72
N THR A 121 -1.66 4.41 -11.68
CA THR A 121 -0.59 3.60 -12.30
C THR A 121 0.45 3.19 -11.26
N LEU A 122 0.86 4.10 -10.37
CA LEU A 122 1.77 3.78 -9.26
C LEU A 122 1.20 2.70 -8.34
N ILE A 123 -0.05 2.84 -7.89
CA ILE A 123 -0.74 1.83 -7.04
C ILE A 123 -0.82 0.47 -7.75
N THR A 124 -1.16 0.47 -9.03
CA THR A 124 -1.30 -0.76 -9.80
C THR A 124 0.03 -1.51 -9.89
N HIS A 125 1.13 -0.79 -10.12
CA HIS A 125 2.46 -1.40 -10.22
C HIS A 125 3.05 -1.78 -8.84
N ASP A 126 2.60 -1.14 -7.76
CA ASP A 126 2.92 -1.57 -6.40
C ASP A 126 2.30 -2.93 -6.08
N LEU A 127 1.03 -3.11 -6.44
CA LEU A 127 0.28 -4.33 -6.11
C LEU A 127 0.52 -5.49 -7.08
N PHE A 128 0.86 -5.20 -8.34
CA PHE A 128 0.83 -6.20 -9.41
C PHE A 128 2.08 -6.16 -10.29
N ASN A 129 2.68 -7.32 -10.51
CA ASN A 129 3.73 -7.55 -11.50
C ASN A 129 3.68 -8.99 -12.01
N THR A 130 2.88 -9.25 -13.03
CA THR A 130 2.65 -10.61 -13.54
C THR A 130 3.90 -11.18 -14.21
N ASP A 131 4.25 -12.41 -13.84
CA ASP A 131 5.37 -13.12 -14.48
C ASP A 131 5.06 -13.41 -15.96
N PRO A 132 6.02 -13.17 -16.89
CA PRO A 132 5.78 -13.35 -18.32
C PRO A 132 5.69 -14.82 -18.75
N ILE A 133 6.23 -15.74 -17.97
CA ILE A 133 6.22 -17.19 -18.22
C ILE A 133 4.99 -17.82 -17.54
N ASP A 134 4.83 -17.62 -16.23
CA ASP A 134 3.69 -18.11 -15.47
C ASP A 134 2.77 -16.96 -15.02
N LYS A 135 1.74 -16.70 -15.84
CA LYS A 135 0.78 -15.62 -15.60
C LYS A 135 -0.05 -15.76 -14.33
N SER A 136 0.05 -16.88 -13.61
CA SER A 136 -0.59 -17.06 -12.31
C SER A 136 0.19 -16.39 -11.17
N ILE A 137 1.46 -16.03 -11.39
CA ILE A 137 2.38 -15.52 -10.37
C ILE A 137 2.43 -13.99 -10.38
N ASN A 138 2.36 -13.40 -9.17
CA ASN A 138 2.71 -12.02 -8.91
C ASN A 138 4.16 -11.94 -8.43
N THR A 139 5.03 -11.29 -9.19
CA THR A 139 6.46 -11.17 -8.87
C THR A 139 6.77 -10.05 -7.88
N THR A 140 5.84 -9.13 -7.60
CA THR A 140 5.96 -8.10 -6.55
C THR A 140 5.15 -8.47 -5.31
N THR A 141 5.28 -7.71 -4.22
CA THR A 141 4.47 -7.87 -3.01
C THR A 141 3.01 -7.46 -3.29
N THR A 142 2.05 -7.98 -2.53
CA THR A 142 0.62 -7.59 -2.67
C THR A 142 0.22 -6.51 -1.65
N TYR A 143 1.20 -5.83 -1.05
CA TYR A 143 0.97 -4.81 -0.05
C TYR A 143 1.10 -3.42 -0.66
N LEU A 144 0.43 -2.43 -0.04
CA LEU A 144 0.69 -1.02 -0.33
C LEU A 144 1.95 -0.58 0.41
N ASP A 145 3.10 -1.08 -0.02
CA ASP A 145 4.39 -0.94 0.63
C ASP A 145 5.41 -0.18 -0.24
N LEU A 146 4.93 0.47 -1.32
CA LEU A 146 5.74 1.31 -2.19
C LEU A 146 6.93 0.52 -2.77
N SER A 147 6.70 -0.76 -3.09
CA SER A 147 7.63 -1.67 -3.72
C SER A 147 8.22 -1.15 -5.04
N PRO A 148 7.57 -0.26 -5.83
CA PRO A 148 8.23 0.30 -7.00
C PRO A 148 9.43 1.19 -6.65
N LEU A 149 9.37 1.86 -5.50
CA LEU A 149 10.49 2.63 -4.97
C LEU A 149 11.53 1.68 -4.35
N TYR A 150 11.11 0.85 -3.39
CA TYR A 150 12.02 0.10 -2.51
C TYR A 150 12.43 -1.28 -3.02
N GLY A 151 11.76 -1.83 -4.02
CA GLY A 151 11.91 -3.21 -4.47
C GLY A 151 11.16 -4.23 -3.61
N TRP A 152 11.04 -5.45 -4.18
CA TRP A 152 10.36 -6.61 -3.58
C TRP A 152 11.32 -7.78 -3.31
N THR A 153 12.63 -7.51 -3.29
CA THR A 153 13.68 -8.43 -2.85
C THR A 153 14.77 -7.65 -2.12
N LYS A 154 15.54 -8.31 -1.25
CA LYS A 154 16.64 -7.65 -0.51
C LYS A 154 17.70 -7.08 -1.46
N ALA A 155 18.06 -7.81 -2.51
CA ALA A 155 19.03 -7.34 -3.51
C ALA A 155 18.57 -6.07 -4.23
N MET A 156 17.28 -5.99 -4.59
CA MET A 156 16.71 -4.78 -5.19
C MET A 156 16.73 -3.61 -4.21
N GLN A 157 16.36 -3.86 -2.96
CA GLN A 157 16.35 -2.85 -1.92
C GLN A 157 17.75 -2.30 -1.63
N ASP A 158 18.76 -3.15 -1.64
CA ASP A 158 20.16 -2.75 -1.46
C ASP A 158 20.70 -2.00 -2.69
N SER A 159 20.22 -2.30 -3.89
CA SER A 159 20.66 -1.65 -5.13
C SER A 159 20.44 -0.14 -5.15
N ILE A 160 19.45 0.37 -4.42
CA ILE A 160 19.11 1.80 -4.36
C ILE A 160 19.65 2.51 -3.12
N ARG A 161 20.19 1.79 -2.14
CA ARG A 161 20.71 2.36 -0.89
C ARG A 161 22.10 2.95 -1.09
N THR A 162 22.42 3.95 -0.28
CA THR A 162 23.80 4.46 -0.16
C THR A 162 24.59 3.71 0.91
N ASP A 163 23.92 2.85 1.69
CA ASP A 163 24.43 2.18 2.89
C ASP A 163 25.04 3.15 3.91
N THR A 164 24.57 4.41 3.89
CA THR A 164 24.98 5.46 4.84
C THR A 164 23.76 6.23 5.34
N ASN A 165 23.59 6.26 6.67
CA ASN A 165 22.54 7.00 7.38
C ASN A 165 21.11 6.70 6.91
N GLY A 166 20.89 5.52 6.35
CA GLY A 166 19.61 5.03 5.88
C GLY A 166 19.11 5.71 4.61
N LEU A 167 19.99 6.33 3.83
CA LEU A 167 19.61 7.10 2.64
C LEU A 167 19.48 6.22 1.39
N LEU A 168 18.63 6.68 0.47
CA LEU A 168 18.57 6.24 -0.91
C LEU A 168 19.51 7.09 -1.79
N LYS A 169 19.99 6.48 -2.86
CA LYS A 169 20.63 7.19 -3.97
C LYS A 169 19.64 8.20 -4.55
N SER A 170 20.12 9.41 -4.81
CA SER A 170 19.27 10.54 -5.22
C SER A 170 18.44 10.22 -6.46
N ASP A 171 17.14 10.47 -6.37
CA ASP A 171 16.15 10.31 -7.46
C ASP A 171 16.14 8.92 -8.12
N GLN A 172 16.57 7.88 -7.38
CA GLN A 172 16.51 6.50 -7.82
C GLN A 172 15.25 5.78 -7.31
N PHE A 173 14.81 4.79 -8.08
CA PHE A 173 13.78 3.81 -7.73
C PHE A 173 14.11 2.49 -8.44
N VAL A 174 13.60 1.38 -7.90
CA VAL A 174 13.97 0.03 -8.38
C VAL A 174 13.25 -0.37 -9.67
N ASP A 175 11.96 -0.04 -9.78
CA ASP A 175 11.09 -0.67 -10.79
C ASP A 175 11.26 -0.07 -12.19
N THR A 176 11.83 -0.87 -13.09
CA THR A 176 12.09 -0.49 -14.49
C THR A 176 10.84 -0.49 -15.37
N ARG A 177 9.65 -0.83 -14.85
CA ARG A 177 8.41 -0.66 -15.61
C ARG A 177 8.01 0.80 -15.76
N PHE A 178 8.54 1.70 -14.91
CA PHE A 178 8.20 3.13 -14.89
C PHE A 178 8.89 3.98 -15.98
N TRP A 179 9.63 3.34 -16.91
CA TRP A 179 10.17 4.01 -18.09
C TRP A 179 9.15 4.15 -19.22
N ILE A 180 8.06 3.36 -19.19
CA ILE A 180 7.01 3.34 -20.22
C ILE A 180 5.84 4.30 -19.89
N PRO A 181 5.33 4.37 -18.65
CA PRO A 181 4.23 5.26 -18.29
C PRO A 181 4.59 6.75 -18.46
N PRO A 182 3.57 7.65 -18.46
CA PRO A 182 3.80 9.08 -18.48
C PRO A 182 4.72 9.56 -17.36
N VAL A 183 5.56 10.56 -17.64
CA VAL A 183 6.55 11.12 -16.71
C VAL A 183 5.98 11.60 -15.37
N GLY A 184 4.67 11.89 -15.31
CA GLY A 184 3.98 12.24 -14.07
C GLY A 184 3.98 11.11 -13.03
N VAL A 185 4.02 9.84 -13.47
CA VAL A 185 4.14 8.69 -12.57
C VAL A 185 5.55 8.65 -11.95
N THR A 186 6.58 8.82 -12.78
CA THR A 186 7.99 8.87 -12.35
C THR A 186 8.24 10.04 -11.40
N ALA A 187 7.60 11.18 -11.63
CA ALA A 187 7.68 12.34 -10.73
C ALA A 187 7.22 12.00 -9.31
N PHE A 188 6.14 11.21 -9.14
CA PHE A 188 5.72 10.75 -7.81
C PHE A 188 6.76 9.86 -7.14
N LEU A 189 7.39 8.94 -7.88
CA LEU A 189 8.46 8.10 -7.33
C LEU A 189 9.66 8.91 -6.87
N VAL A 190 10.07 9.91 -7.66
CA VAL A 190 11.14 10.84 -7.28
C VAL A 190 10.76 11.61 -6.01
N LEU A 191 9.51 12.10 -5.90
CA LEU A 191 9.03 12.77 -4.69
C LEU A 191 9.09 11.85 -3.47
N PHE A 192 8.66 10.59 -3.58
CA PHE A 192 8.76 9.64 -2.47
C PHE A 192 10.20 9.26 -2.15
N SER A 193 11.09 9.19 -3.15
CA SER A 193 12.53 8.93 -2.97
C SER A 193 13.18 10.08 -2.17
N ARG A 194 12.91 11.32 -2.56
CA ARG A 194 13.35 12.52 -1.83
C ARG A 194 12.75 12.61 -0.43
N ASN A 195 11.46 12.28 -0.28
CA ASN A 195 10.79 12.27 1.01
C ASN A 195 11.42 11.24 1.97
N HIS A 196 11.83 10.07 1.47
CA HIS A 196 12.54 9.10 2.28
C HIS A 196 13.86 9.67 2.84
N ASN A 197 14.68 10.30 2.00
CA ASN A 197 15.94 10.90 2.45
C ASN A 197 15.70 12.02 3.45
N TYR A 198 14.71 12.89 3.19
CA TYR A 198 14.27 13.91 4.14
C TYR A 198 13.87 13.30 5.48
N LEU A 199 13.11 12.21 5.49
CA LEU A 199 12.71 11.52 6.71
C LEU A 199 13.92 10.93 7.47
N ALA A 200 14.81 10.22 6.79
CA ALA A 200 15.99 9.61 7.39
C ALA A 200 16.92 10.67 8.03
N GLU A 201 17.16 11.78 7.34
CA GLU A 201 17.94 12.89 7.87
C GLU A 201 17.30 13.52 9.12
N ASN A 202 15.98 13.77 9.09
CA ASN A 202 15.29 14.38 10.23
C ASN A 202 15.20 13.44 11.44
N LEU A 203 15.03 12.13 11.22
CA LEU A 203 15.06 11.14 12.29
C LEU A 203 16.38 11.17 13.06
N LEU A 204 17.51 11.25 12.34
CA LEU A 204 18.84 11.33 12.95
C LEU A 204 19.10 12.71 13.58
N LYS A 205 18.63 13.80 12.95
CA LYS A 205 18.83 15.17 13.43
C LYS A 205 18.12 15.46 14.74
N ILE A 206 16.89 14.96 14.91
CA ILE A 206 16.07 15.20 16.10
C ILE A 206 16.47 14.25 17.24
N ASP A 207 16.54 12.94 16.94
CA ASP A 207 16.96 11.82 17.82
C ASP A 207 16.95 12.06 19.35
N GLU A 208 15.83 12.54 19.90
CA GLU A 208 15.70 13.01 21.29
C GLU A 208 16.06 11.94 22.33
N THR A 209 15.89 10.66 21.99
CA THR A 209 16.15 9.52 22.87
C THR A 209 17.49 8.84 22.59
N SER A 210 18.32 9.41 21.72
CA SER A 210 19.56 8.81 21.24
C SER A 210 19.36 7.39 20.67
N ARG A 211 18.19 7.14 20.08
CA ARG A 211 17.81 5.82 19.54
C ARG A 211 18.68 5.44 18.35
N PHE A 212 19.05 6.40 17.52
CA PHE A 212 19.83 6.15 16.30
C PHE A 212 21.31 6.46 16.49
N SER A 213 21.64 7.55 17.18
CA SER A 213 23.00 8.01 17.45
C SER A 213 23.81 7.07 18.35
N SER A 214 23.15 6.28 19.21
CA SER A 214 23.80 5.27 20.05
C SER A 214 24.20 3.99 19.31
N LEU A 215 23.71 3.78 18.08
CA LEU A 215 23.96 2.57 17.29
C LEU A 215 25.26 2.69 16.49
N LYS A 216 25.90 1.55 16.20
CA LYS A 216 27.03 1.47 15.26
C LYS A 216 26.57 1.80 13.85
N ASP A 217 27.47 2.30 12.99
CA ASP A 217 27.13 2.83 11.66
C ASP A 217 26.22 1.91 10.82
N GLN A 218 26.54 0.61 10.70
CA GLN A 218 25.72 -0.33 9.93
C GLN A 218 24.33 -0.58 10.55
N GLN A 219 24.26 -0.66 11.89
CA GLN A 219 22.99 -0.84 12.59
C GLN A 219 22.13 0.43 12.53
N ARG A 220 22.78 1.60 12.61
CA ARG A 220 22.16 2.91 12.46
C ARG A 220 21.58 3.07 11.06
N ASP A 221 22.35 2.74 10.03
CA ASP A 221 21.93 2.79 8.63
C ASP A 221 20.65 1.96 8.41
N GLU A 222 20.67 0.68 8.81
CA GLU A 222 19.50 -0.19 8.68
C GLU A 222 18.29 0.33 9.47
N ALA A 223 18.51 0.76 10.72
CA ALA A 223 17.43 1.25 11.57
C ALA A 223 16.79 2.54 11.02
N LEU A 224 17.60 3.47 10.50
CA LEU A 224 17.12 4.70 9.85
C LEU A 224 16.37 4.38 8.57
N PHE A 225 16.97 3.57 7.69
CA PHE A 225 16.38 3.16 6.42
C PHE A 225 15.00 2.54 6.63
N GLN A 226 14.91 1.53 7.49
CA GLN A 226 13.65 0.83 7.69
C GLN A 226 12.61 1.70 8.40
N THR A 227 13.02 2.55 9.33
CA THR A 227 12.09 3.48 10.00
C THR A 227 11.56 4.52 9.01
N ALA A 228 12.43 5.14 8.21
CA ALA A 228 12.04 6.09 7.17
C ALA A 228 11.15 5.42 6.10
N ARG A 229 11.46 4.18 5.70
CA ARG A 229 10.63 3.37 4.79
C ARG A 229 9.22 3.17 5.34
N LEU A 230 9.07 2.74 6.60
CA LEU A 230 7.75 2.56 7.22
C LEU A 230 6.93 3.85 7.25
N ILE A 231 7.56 4.98 7.59
CA ILE A 231 6.88 6.28 7.63
C ILE A 231 6.45 6.69 6.22
N ASN A 232 7.33 6.54 5.22
CA ASN A 232 7.03 6.90 3.84
C ASN A 232 5.91 6.03 3.24
N GLN A 233 5.93 4.72 3.50
CA GLN A 233 4.84 3.79 3.17
C GLN A 233 3.53 4.21 3.83
N ARG A 234 3.57 4.64 5.10
CA ARG A 234 2.37 5.12 5.79
C ARG A 234 1.83 6.40 5.16
N THR A 235 2.69 7.33 4.77
CA THR A 235 2.31 8.55 4.04
C THR A 235 1.64 8.19 2.70
N TYR A 236 2.24 7.26 1.95
CA TYR A 236 1.66 6.76 0.70
C TYR A 236 0.26 6.16 0.90
N VAL A 237 0.09 5.25 1.86
CA VAL A 237 -1.21 4.67 2.21
C VAL A 237 -2.22 5.73 2.67
N ASN A 238 -1.76 6.74 3.40
CA ASN A 238 -2.62 7.84 3.86
C ASN A 238 -3.22 8.61 2.67
N ILE A 239 -2.39 8.95 1.67
CA ILE A 239 -2.85 9.58 0.42
C ILE A 239 -3.87 8.68 -0.30
N ILE A 240 -3.63 7.36 -0.34
CA ILE A 240 -4.57 6.42 -0.98
C ILE A 240 -5.94 6.45 -0.29
N ILE A 241 -5.96 6.28 1.02
CA ILE A 241 -7.22 6.14 1.79
C ILE A 241 -7.98 7.47 1.82
N HIS A 242 -7.27 8.58 2.04
CA HIS A 242 -7.91 9.86 2.32
C HIS A 242 -8.18 10.69 1.08
N ASP A 243 -7.41 10.54 -0.01
CA ASP A 243 -7.58 11.34 -1.21
C ASP A 243 -8.00 10.47 -2.40
N TYR A 244 -7.21 9.46 -2.75
CA TYR A 244 -7.43 8.65 -3.97
C TYR A 244 -8.77 7.90 -3.95
N LEU A 245 -9.06 7.16 -2.87
CA LEU A 245 -10.31 6.39 -2.76
C LEU A 245 -11.55 7.28 -2.72
N ARG A 246 -11.45 8.49 -2.15
CA ARG A 246 -12.59 9.41 -2.11
C ARG A 246 -12.98 9.92 -3.50
N VAL A 247 -11.99 10.11 -4.39
CA VAL A 247 -12.21 10.40 -5.81
C VAL A 247 -12.92 9.23 -6.48
N ILE A 248 -12.45 8.00 -6.27
CA ILE A 248 -13.07 6.79 -6.86
C ILE A 248 -14.53 6.64 -6.44
N PHE A 249 -14.81 6.80 -5.15
CA PHE A 249 -16.16 6.64 -4.62
C PHE A 249 -17.07 7.84 -4.89
N GLY A 250 -16.56 8.92 -5.50
CA GLY A 250 -17.34 10.13 -5.77
C GLY A 250 -17.80 10.86 -4.50
N ILE A 251 -17.11 10.66 -3.36
CA ILE A 251 -17.45 11.25 -2.06
C ILE A 251 -16.57 12.45 -1.71
N ASN A 252 -15.81 12.96 -2.67
CA ASN A 252 -15.04 14.19 -2.51
C ASN A 252 -15.99 15.35 -2.21
N ARG A 253 -15.91 15.86 -0.98
CA ARG A 253 -16.54 17.12 -0.60
C ARG A 253 -15.51 18.21 -0.82
N VAL A 254 -15.73 19.04 -1.83
CA VAL A 254 -15.12 20.36 -1.86
C VAL A 254 -16.02 21.21 -0.99
N GLU A 255 -15.57 21.55 0.22
CA GLU A 255 -16.25 22.59 0.98
C GLU A 255 -16.09 23.88 0.17
N ASN A 256 -17.22 24.40 -0.33
CA ASN A 256 -17.30 25.69 -1.01
C ASN A 256 -17.20 26.82 0.01
#